data_AF-A0AAD2LP85-F1
#
_entry.id   AF-A0AAD2LP85-F1
#
_cell.length_a   1.000
_cell.length_b   1.000
_cell.length_c   1.000
_cell.angle_alpha   90.00
_cell.angle_beta   90.00
_cell.angle_gamma   90.00
#
_symmetry.space_group_name_H-M   'P 1'
#
loop_
_entity.id
_entity.type
_entity.pdbx_description
1 polymer ?
#
loop_
_entity_poly.entity_id
_entity_poly.type
_entity_poly.pdbx_seq_one_letter_code
_entity_poly.pdbx_strand_id
1 'polypeptide(L)'
;MGNSGFHNIMRKVGLKAIFPFECFDGYECYVNIFRRILENKHLKLYIGLINYMLSNGEKFHALIYPGKQISINLVRDPIGILRNSVTLVLKGDNYLDIVPFKMIKAENIFKNRIAYYENSPLPNFEIIKVVISSYLKPFHDSFLKSQLINIEQSHILDMSEIIGEKTFDTMKYLSTLLKFPKPEDKDKHFFKEIFITYRYLLPIHLEMKDYLKSPKSIIIIFLNIEYDSLYENYEKINNIFLFENSKYSLFISKEHYIYLKSYL
;
A
#
# COMPACT_ATOMS: atom_id res chain seq x y z
N MET A 1 10.22 -0.78 -4.03
CA MET A 1 9.31 0.07 -3.22
C MET A 1 8.69 1.11 -4.14
N GLY A 2 7.37 1.20 -4.26
CA GLY A 2 6.61 2.08 -5.19
C GLY A 2 5.80 3.16 -4.48
N ASN A 3 4.80 3.74 -5.15
CA ASN A 3 3.74 4.53 -4.51
C ASN A 3 3.14 3.83 -3.27
N SER A 4 3.02 2.50 -3.30
CA SER A 4 2.55 1.70 -2.16
C SER A 4 3.48 1.80 -0.94
N GLY A 5 4.80 1.86 -1.15
CA GLY A 5 5.76 1.99 -0.06
C GLY A 5 5.70 3.38 0.57
N PHE A 6 5.70 4.41 -0.27
CA PHE A 6 5.49 5.79 0.17
C PHE A 6 4.16 5.94 0.93
N HIS A 7 3.08 5.30 0.46
CA HIS A 7 1.79 5.31 1.15
C HIS A 7 1.85 4.72 2.57
N ASN A 8 2.52 3.58 2.75
CA ASN A 8 2.67 2.98 4.09
C ASN A 8 3.51 3.87 5.02
N ILE A 9 4.55 4.50 4.48
CA ILE A 9 5.35 5.49 5.20
C ILE A 9 4.49 6.68 5.65
N MET A 10 3.69 7.26 4.74
CA MET A 10 2.79 8.38 5.05
C MET A 10 1.72 8.00 6.08
N ARG A 11 1.21 6.76 6.00
CA ARG A 11 0.26 6.22 6.97
C ARG A 11 0.86 6.13 8.36
N LYS A 12 2.12 5.69 8.47
CA LYS A 12 2.84 5.60 9.74
C LYS A 12 2.99 6.95 10.43
N VAL A 13 3.16 8.03 9.67
CA VAL A 13 3.22 9.40 10.21
C VAL A 13 1.85 10.06 10.36
N GLY A 14 0.76 9.27 10.28
CA GLY A 14 -0.60 9.72 10.59
C GLY A 14 -1.33 10.43 9.45
N LEU A 15 -0.90 10.25 8.19
CA LEU A 15 -1.62 10.78 7.04
C LEU A 15 -2.45 9.71 6.36
N LYS A 16 -3.66 10.10 5.95
CA LYS A 16 -4.55 9.28 5.12
C LYS A 16 -4.48 9.74 3.67
N ALA A 17 -4.23 8.79 2.77
CA ALA A 17 -4.25 9.08 1.35
C ALA A 17 -5.67 9.13 0.80
N ILE A 18 -5.88 10.04 -0.13
CA ILE A 18 -7.03 10.06 -1.03
C ILE A 18 -6.47 9.89 -2.44
N PHE A 19 -6.84 8.79 -3.09
CA PHE A 19 -6.49 8.52 -4.47
C PHE A 19 -7.73 8.71 -5.35
N PRO A 20 -7.55 9.17 -6.61
CA PRO A 20 -8.58 9.12 -7.64
C PRO A 20 -9.15 7.71 -7.74
N PHE A 21 -10.44 7.64 -8.02
CA PHE A 21 -11.06 6.38 -8.40
C PHE A 21 -10.51 5.97 -9.77
N GLU A 22 -10.40 4.67 -10.06
CA GLU A 22 -10.05 4.20 -11.40
C GLU A 22 -11.24 4.33 -12.37
N CYS A 23 -11.91 5.49 -12.39
CA CYS A 23 -12.79 5.89 -13.46
C CYS A 23 -12.02 6.85 -14.37
N PHE A 24 -11.96 6.53 -15.65
CA PHE A 24 -11.22 7.31 -16.66
C PHE A 24 -11.85 8.68 -16.97
N ASP A 25 -12.71 9.20 -16.09
CA ASP A 25 -13.40 10.48 -16.20
C ASP A 25 -13.08 11.42 -15.02
N GLY A 26 -12.62 12.63 -15.36
CA GLY A 26 -12.21 13.63 -14.39
C GLY A 26 -13.35 14.18 -13.50
N TYR A 27 -14.59 14.24 -13.98
CA TYR A 27 -15.72 14.73 -13.17
C TYR A 27 -16.07 13.73 -12.08
N GLU A 28 -16.19 12.45 -12.41
CA GLU A 28 -16.44 11.41 -11.42
C GLU A 28 -15.32 11.32 -10.39
N CYS A 29 -14.07 11.44 -10.83
CA CYS A 29 -12.91 11.49 -9.93
C CYS A 29 -12.95 12.69 -8.99
N TYR A 30 -13.31 13.87 -9.50
CA TYR A 30 -13.50 15.07 -8.66
C TYR A 30 -14.55 14.81 -7.57
N VAL A 31 -15.74 14.32 -7.94
CA VAL A 31 -16.82 14.05 -6.98
C VAL A 31 -16.40 13.03 -5.93
N ASN A 32 -15.69 11.98 -6.35
CA ASN A 32 -15.17 10.96 -5.44
C ASN A 32 -14.17 11.54 -4.44
N ILE A 33 -13.15 12.25 -4.93
CA ILE A 33 -12.12 12.85 -4.08
C ILE A 33 -12.76 13.85 -3.10
N PHE A 34 -13.64 14.72 -3.60
CA PHE A 34 -14.31 15.72 -2.76
C PHE A 34 -15.12 15.06 -1.65
N ARG A 35 -15.90 14.02 -1.96
CA ARG A 35 -16.65 13.25 -0.95
C ARG A 35 -15.72 12.64 0.09
N ARG A 36 -14.63 12.01 -0.33
CA ARG A 36 -13.67 11.38 0.60
C ARG A 36 -12.95 12.41 1.47
N ILE A 37 -12.67 13.61 0.97
CA ILE A 37 -12.14 14.71 1.77
C ILE A 37 -13.14 15.07 2.88
N LEU A 38 -14.43 15.23 2.54
CA LEU A 38 -15.47 15.57 3.52
C LEU A 38 -15.67 14.48 4.59
N GLU A 39 -15.72 13.21 4.18
CA GLU A 39 -15.84 12.07 5.10
C GLU A 39 -14.66 11.98 6.08
N ASN A 40 -13.47 12.42 5.64
CA ASN A 40 -12.24 12.32 6.39
C ASN A 40 -11.71 13.67 6.88
N LYS A 41 -12.57 14.69 6.95
CA LYS A 41 -12.21 16.08 7.29
C LYS A 41 -11.52 16.26 8.66
N HIS A 42 -11.65 15.26 9.53
CA HIS A 42 -11.05 15.23 10.87
C HIS A 42 -9.63 14.64 10.88
N LEU A 43 -9.15 14.12 9.75
CA LEU A 43 -7.83 13.50 9.61
C LEU A 43 -6.88 14.42 8.82
N LYS A 44 -5.57 14.15 8.93
CA LYS A 44 -4.57 14.74 8.03
C LYS A 44 -4.56 13.97 6.72
N LEU A 45 -4.73 14.67 5.61
CA LEU A 45 -4.93 14.07 4.29
C LEU A 45 -3.79 14.45 3.34
N TYR A 46 -3.50 13.57 2.39
CA TYR A 46 -2.79 13.95 1.17
C TYR A 46 -3.51 13.33 -0.04
N ILE A 47 -3.41 14.00 -1.19
CA ILE A 47 -4.01 13.53 -2.43
C ILE A 47 -2.90 12.95 -3.30
N GLY A 48 -3.02 11.68 -3.68
CA GLY A 48 -2.14 11.08 -4.67
C GLY A 48 -2.70 11.34 -6.06
N LEU A 49 -1.93 11.97 -6.94
CA LEU A 49 -2.36 12.29 -8.31
C LEU A 49 -1.62 11.39 -9.30
N ILE A 50 -2.36 10.83 -10.25
CA ILE A 50 -1.84 9.95 -11.30
C ILE A 50 -2.60 10.29 -12.57
N ASN A 51 -1.94 10.16 -13.72
CA ASN A 51 -2.51 10.46 -15.02
C ASN A 51 -3.44 9.35 -15.54
N TYR A 52 -4.62 9.21 -14.93
CA TYR A 52 -5.62 8.20 -15.33
C TYR A 52 -6.69 8.70 -16.30
N MET A 53 -6.88 10.02 -16.44
CA MET A 53 -8.10 10.53 -17.07
C MET A 53 -8.03 10.52 -18.60
N LEU A 54 -9.02 9.88 -19.23
CA LEU A 54 -9.23 9.93 -20.67
C LEU A 54 -10.18 11.06 -21.07
N SER A 55 -11.14 11.41 -20.20
CA SER A 55 -12.07 12.54 -20.36
C SER A 55 -12.00 13.49 -19.17
N ASN A 56 -12.24 14.78 -19.42
CA ASN A 56 -12.32 15.84 -18.40
C ASN A 56 -11.10 15.99 -17.45
N GLY A 57 -9.97 15.37 -17.77
CA GLY A 57 -8.77 15.35 -16.92
C GLY A 57 -8.19 16.73 -16.66
N GLU A 58 -8.11 17.59 -17.68
CA GLU A 58 -7.60 18.95 -17.54
C GLU A 58 -8.42 19.79 -16.56
N LYS A 59 -9.75 19.71 -16.64
CA LYS A 59 -10.65 20.40 -15.70
C LYS A 59 -10.44 19.88 -14.28
N PHE A 60 -10.36 18.56 -14.11
CA PHE A 60 -10.08 17.95 -12.81
C PHE A 60 -8.74 18.42 -12.23
N HIS A 61 -7.65 18.35 -13.00
CA HIS A 61 -6.32 18.75 -12.57
C HIS A 61 -6.24 20.25 -12.28
N ALA A 62 -6.93 21.09 -13.06
CA ALA A 62 -7.04 22.52 -12.80
C ALA A 62 -7.77 22.83 -11.48
N LEU A 63 -8.65 21.96 -10.99
CA LEU A 63 -9.33 22.16 -9.70
C LEU A 63 -8.46 21.73 -8.49
N ILE A 64 -7.33 21.07 -8.72
CA ILE A 64 -6.41 20.70 -7.65
C ILE A 64 -5.54 21.90 -7.27
N TYR A 65 -5.82 22.48 -6.10
CA TYR A 65 -5.09 23.62 -5.57
C TYR A 65 -4.53 23.30 -4.17
N PRO A 66 -3.22 23.06 -4.02
CA PRO A 66 -2.59 22.79 -2.73
C PRO A 66 -2.45 24.05 -1.85
N GLY A 67 -2.86 25.22 -2.35
CA GLY A 67 -2.62 26.49 -1.69
C GLY A 67 -1.12 26.81 -1.64
N LYS A 68 -0.63 27.20 -0.46
CA LYS A 68 0.80 27.49 -0.23
C LYS A 68 1.65 26.24 0.03
N GLN A 69 1.10 25.04 -0.16
CA GLN A 69 1.81 23.79 0.11
C GLN A 69 2.59 23.34 -1.13
N ILE A 70 3.77 22.79 -0.88
CA ILE A 70 4.61 22.18 -1.91
C ILE A 70 4.07 20.78 -2.22
N SER A 71 4.01 20.39 -3.49
CA SER A 71 3.70 18.99 -3.86
C SER A 71 4.97 18.14 -3.88
N ILE A 72 4.83 16.82 -3.74
CA ILE A 72 5.93 15.87 -4.02
C ILE A 72 5.72 15.32 -5.43
N ASN A 73 6.77 15.36 -6.25
CA ASN A 73 6.87 14.53 -7.44
C ASN A 73 7.80 13.36 -7.15
N LEU A 74 7.22 12.16 -6.97
CA LEU A 74 7.99 10.95 -6.69
C LEU A 74 8.51 10.37 -8.00
N VAL A 75 9.82 10.47 -8.23
CA VAL A 75 10.44 10.06 -9.50
C VAL A 75 11.27 8.79 -9.32
N ARG A 76 11.38 8.03 -10.41
CA ARG A 76 12.27 6.88 -10.51
C ARG A 76 13.01 6.90 -11.83
N ASP A 77 14.23 6.41 -11.81
CA ASP A 77 14.96 6.14 -13.04
C ASP A 77 14.17 5.16 -13.95
N PRO A 78 14.12 5.40 -15.28
CA PRO A 78 13.36 4.57 -16.19
C PRO A 78 13.76 3.08 -16.17
N ILE A 79 15.05 2.77 -15.97
CA ILE A 79 15.54 1.40 -15.89
C ILE A 79 14.98 0.71 -14.63
N GLY A 80 14.95 1.42 -13.51
CA GLY A 80 14.37 0.96 -12.25
C GLY A 80 12.87 0.73 -12.34
N ILE A 81 12.13 1.53 -13.14
CA ILE A 81 10.73 1.27 -13.45
C ILE A 81 10.60 -0.07 -14.19
N LEU A 82 11.35 -0.26 -15.28
CA LEU A 82 11.31 -1.49 -16.08
C LEU A 82 11.71 -2.72 -15.26
N ARG A 83 12.82 -2.65 -14.52
CA ARG A 83 13.27 -3.72 -13.63
C ARG A 83 12.18 -4.10 -12.64
N ASN A 84 11.56 -3.11 -11.99
CA ASN A 84 10.50 -3.34 -11.04
C ASN A 84 9.27 -3.99 -11.68
N SER A 85 8.92 -3.64 -12.92
CA SER A 85 7.80 -4.26 -13.63
C SER A 85 8.07 -5.73 -13.96
N VAL A 86 9.29 -6.07 -14.38
CA VAL A 86 9.70 -7.45 -14.63
C VAL A 86 9.63 -8.30 -13.36
N THR A 87 10.07 -7.75 -12.23
CA THR A 87 10.11 -8.45 -10.94
C THR A 87 8.89 -8.18 -10.07
N LEU A 88 7.83 -7.55 -10.60
CA LEU A 88 6.64 -7.23 -9.81
C LEU A 88 5.91 -8.52 -9.48
N VAL A 89 5.86 -8.87 -8.20
CA VAL A 89 5.04 -9.97 -7.72
C VAL A 89 3.57 -9.56 -7.74
N LEU A 90 2.73 -10.43 -8.28
CA LEU A 90 1.28 -10.33 -8.42
C LEU A 90 0.60 -11.51 -7.69
N LYS A 91 -0.72 -11.40 -7.50
CA LYS A 91 -1.55 -12.55 -7.10
C LYS A 91 -1.61 -13.54 -8.26
N GLY A 92 -1.37 -14.82 -8.00
CA GLY A 92 -1.56 -15.86 -8.99
C GLY A 92 -3.01 -16.25 -9.17
N ASP A 93 -3.29 -17.06 -10.19
CA ASP A 93 -4.63 -17.58 -10.44
C ASP A 93 -5.18 -18.35 -9.22
N ASN A 94 -6.46 -18.14 -8.93
CA ASN A 94 -7.16 -18.71 -7.77
C ASN A 94 -6.61 -18.25 -6.40
N TYR A 95 -5.91 -17.11 -6.33
CA TYR A 95 -5.46 -16.54 -5.06
C TYR A 95 -6.63 -16.38 -4.09
N LEU A 96 -6.49 -16.91 -2.88
CA LEU A 96 -7.48 -16.76 -1.81
C LEU A 96 -7.06 -15.64 -0.86
N ASP A 97 -7.85 -14.57 -0.82
CA ASP A 97 -7.67 -13.49 0.16
C ASP A 97 -7.90 -13.97 1.60
N ILE A 98 -8.79 -14.93 1.79
CA ILE A 98 -9.03 -15.61 3.06
C ILE A 98 -8.92 -17.12 2.84
N VAL A 99 -8.12 -17.77 3.66
CA VAL A 99 -7.72 -19.17 3.53
C VAL A 99 -8.44 -20.02 4.58
N PRO A 100 -9.29 -20.97 4.20
CA PRO A 100 -9.91 -21.88 5.17
C PRO A 100 -8.85 -22.79 5.80
N PHE A 101 -8.69 -22.73 7.13
CA PHE A 101 -7.61 -23.44 7.84
C PHE A 101 -7.68 -24.97 7.66
N LYS A 102 -8.90 -25.53 7.60
CA LYS A 102 -9.14 -26.97 7.56
C LYS A 102 -8.88 -27.61 6.18
N MET A 103 -8.79 -26.83 5.11
CA MET A 103 -8.81 -27.37 3.74
C MET A 103 -7.43 -27.64 3.13
N ILE A 104 -6.31 -27.38 3.83
CA ILE A 104 -5.08 -27.11 3.08
C ILE A 104 -3.81 -27.76 3.63
N LYS A 105 -3.15 -28.54 2.76
CA LYS A 105 -1.69 -28.75 2.82
C LYS A 105 -0.99 -27.42 2.53
N ALA A 106 -0.04 -26.99 3.37
CA ALA A 106 0.67 -25.71 3.22
C ALA A 106 1.10 -25.40 1.77
N GLU A 107 1.53 -26.42 1.02
CA GLU A 107 1.85 -26.35 -0.41
C GLU A 107 0.77 -25.68 -1.26
N ASN A 108 -0.52 -25.97 -1.05
CA ASN A 108 -1.60 -25.38 -1.83
C ASN A 108 -1.88 -23.92 -1.46
N ILE A 109 -1.53 -23.48 -0.22
CA ILE A 109 -1.59 -22.06 0.15
C ILE A 109 -0.54 -21.26 -0.61
N PHE A 110 0.66 -21.83 -0.79
CA PHE A 110 1.79 -21.11 -1.35
C PHE A 110 1.90 -21.22 -2.87
N LYS A 111 1.32 -22.27 -3.48
CA LYS A 111 1.43 -22.56 -4.92
C LYS A 111 0.99 -21.41 -5.83
N ASN A 112 0.02 -20.59 -5.41
CA ASN A 112 -0.55 -19.51 -6.23
C ASN A 112 -0.48 -18.12 -5.56
N ARG A 113 0.33 -17.97 -4.51
CA ARG A 113 0.51 -16.68 -3.83
C ARG A 113 1.43 -15.72 -4.55
N ILE A 114 2.35 -16.25 -5.34
CA ILE A 114 3.34 -15.49 -6.08
C ILE A 114 3.17 -15.84 -7.55
N ALA A 115 2.83 -14.82 -8.34
CA ALA A 115 2.90 -14.88 -9.79
C ALA A 115 3.55 -13.61 -10.33
N TYR A 116 3.91 -13.64 -11.60
CA TYR A 116 4.40 -12.49 -12.36
C TYR A 116 3.44 -12.21 -13.51
N TYR A 117 3.84 -11.34 -14.43
CA TYR A 117 3.05 -10.99 -15.62
C TYR A 117 2.47 -12.24 -16.31
N GLU A 118 1.19 -12.18 -16.69
CA GLU A 118 0.42 -13.28 -17.31
C GLU A 118 0.42 -14.58 -16.48
N ASN A 119 0.36 -14.44 -15.15
CA ASN A 119 0.37 -15.55 -14.20
C ASN A 119 1.61 -16.47 -14.33
N SER A 120 2.72 -15.93 -14.85
CA SER A 120 3.98 -16.67 -14.95
C SER A 120 4.54 -17.00 -13.56
N PRO A 121 5.10 -18.20 -13.33
CA PRO A 121 5.78 -18.53 -12.07
C PRO A 121 7.14 -17.82 -11.93
N LEU A 122 7.67 -17.24 -13.02
CA LEU A 122 8.96 -16.56 -13.05
C LEU A 122 8.83 -15.14 -13.64
N PRO A 123 9.73 -14.20 -13.26
CA PRO A 123 9.82 -12.89 -13.90
C PRO A 123 9.92 -13.01 -15.42
N ASN A 124 9.20 -12.15 -16.13
CA ASN A 124 9.15 -12.16 -17.59
C ASN A 124 9.42 -10.75 -18.15
N PHE A 125 10.26 -10.66 -19.18
CA PHE A 125 10.58 -9.42 -19.87
C PHE A 125 9.49 -8.92 -20.82
N GLU A 126 8.51 -9.75 -21.22
CA GLU A 126 7.42 -9.32 -22.12
C GLU A 126 6.62 -8.14 -21.55
N ILE A 127 6.51 -8.02 -20.23
CA ILE A 127 5.86 -6.88 -19.58
C ILE A 127 6.52 -5.54 -19.91
N ILE A 128 7.80 -5.51 -20.30
CA ILE A 128 8.49 -4.27 -20.68
C ILE A 128 7.74 -3.58 -21.84
N LYS A 129 7.30 -4.35 -22.85
CA LYS A 129 6.58 -3.80 -24.00
C LYS A 129 5.27 -3.13 -23.55
N VAL A 130 4.54 -3.79 -22.64
CA VAL A 130 3.28 -3.29 -22.06
C VAL A 130 3.50 -2.04 -21.22
N VAL A 131 4.58 -1.98 -20.45
CA VAL A 131 4.90 -0.84 -19.58
C VAL A 131 5.26 0.38 -20.41
N ILE A 132 6.04 0.20 -21.48
CA ILE A 132 6.42 1.27 -22.41
C ILE A 132 5.19 1.81 -23.16
N SER A 133 4.27 0.95 -23.58
CA SER A 133 3.05 1.35 -24.29
C SER A 133 1.88 1.71 -23.37
N SER A 134 2.08 1.67 -22.05
CA SER A 134 1.01 1.84 -21.07
C SER A 134 0.39 3.23 -21.14
N TYR A 135 -0.93 3.30 -21.14
CA TYR A 135 -1.69 4.56 -21.02
C TYR A 135 -1.43 5.27 -19.68
N LEU A 136 -0.92 4.56 -18.66
CA LEU A 136 -0.51 5.12 -17.38
C LEU A 136 0.73 6.01 -17.51
N LYS A 137 1.42 5.94 -18.67
CA LYS A 137 2.57 6.77 -19.01
C LYS A 137 3.59 6.86 -17.85
N PRO A 138 4.09 5.73 -17.32
CA PRO A 138 4.93 5.71 -16.12
C PRO A 138 6.27 6.46 -16.27
N PHE A 139 6.60 6.93 -17.48
CA PHE A 139 7.80 7.70 -17.82
C PHE A 139 7.52 9.19 -18.13
N HIS A 140 6.27 9.65 -18.08
CA HIS A 140 5.87 10.97 -18.60
C HIS A 140 5.15 11.84 -17.56
N ASP A 141 5.78 12.03 -16.39
CA ASP A 141 5.28 12.93 -15.35
C ASP A 141 5.14 14.38 -15.84
N SER A 142 5.89 14.77 -16.87
CA SER A 142 5.81 16.09 -17.51
C SER A 142 4.41 16.42 -18.04
N PHE A 143 3.68 15.41 -18.56
CA PHE A 143 2.33 15.61 -19.05
C PHE A 143 1.37 15.95 -17.90
N LEU A 144 1.40 15.16 -16.82
CA LEU A 144 0.58 15.44 -15.64
C LEU A 144 0.93 16.80 -15.03
N LYS A 145 2.23 17.12 -14.93
CA LYS A 145 2.69 18.42 -14.42
C LYS A 145 2.15 19.59 -15.26
N SER A 146 2.07 19.46 -16.58
CA SER A 146 1.52 20.51 -17.46
C SER A 146 0.02 20.78 -17.23
N GLN A 147 -0.74 19.77 -16.77
CA GLN A 147 -2.17 19.90 -16.48
C GLN A 147 -2.44 20.40 -15.05
N LEU A 148 -1.48 20.24 -14.14
CA LEU A 148 -1.56 20.72 -12.75
C LEU A 148 -1.15 22.19 -12.66
N ILE A 149 -1.85 23.05 -13.41
CA ILE A 149 -1.54 24.48 -13.58
C ILE A 149 -1.50 25.27 -12.26
N ASN A 150 -2.23 24.78 -11.26
CA ASN A 150 -2.37 25.38 -9.94
C ASN A 150 -1.33 24.86 -8.92
N ILE A 151 -0.42 23.99 -9.34
CA ILE A 151 0.71 23.51 -8.53
C ILE A 151 1.99 24.20 -9.01
N GLU A 152 2.31 25.32 -8.39
CA GLU A 152 3.48 26.14 -8.75
C GLU A 152 4.80 25.48 -8.34
N GLN A 153 4.84 24.89 -7.14
CA GLN A 153 6.06 24.31 -6.56
C GLN A 153 5.93 22.81 -6.32
N SER A 154 6.95 22.07 -6.76
CA SER A 154 7.04 20.63 -6.57
C SER A 154 8.45 20.26 -6.11
N HIS A 155 8.54 19.55 -5.00
CA HIS A 155 9.78 18.91 -4.57
C HIS A 155 9.91 17.57 -5.28
N ILE A 156 10.98 17.41 -6.05
CA ILE A 156 11.31 16.13 -6.70
C ILE A 156 11.95 15.24 -5.65
N LEU A 157 11.34 14.08 -5.42
CA LEU A 157 11.82 13.08 -4.48
C LEU A 157 12.22 11.84 -5.27
N ASP A 158 13.51 11.52 -5.28
CA ASP A 158 13.97 10.27 -5.89
C ASP A 158 13.55 9.09 -5.01
N MET A 159 12.97 8.06 -5.62
CA MET A 159 12.51 6.88 -4.89
C MET A 159 13.62 6.16 -4.10
N SER A 160 14.89 6.30 -4.48
CA SER A 160 16.02 5.79 -3.72
C SER A 160 16.21 6.46 -2.35
N GLU A 161 15.64 7.66 -2.13
CA GLU A 161 15.68 8.37 -0.86
C GLU A 161 14.71 7.81 0.18
N ILE A 162 13.70 7.06 -0.27
CA ILE A 162 12.69 6.42 0.59
C ILE A 162 12.84 4.90 0.62
N ILE A 163 14.06 4.38 0.39
CA ILE A 163 14.39 2.96 0.48
C ILE A 163 15.46 2.74 1.56
N GLY A 164 15.17 1.83 2.49
CA GLY A 164 16.14 1.37 3.49
C GLY A 164 16.56 2.46 4.49
N GLU A 165 17.86 2.52 4.77
CA GLU A 165 18.44 3.38 5.82
C GLU A 165 18.15 4.88 5.62
N LYS A 166 18.07 5.35 4.37
CA LYS A 166 17.87 6.78 4.05
C LYS A 166 16.46 7.26 4.38
N THR A 167 15.46 6.36 4.34
CA THR A 167 14.04 6.72 4.43
C THR A 167 13.73 7.56 5.66
N PHE A 168 14.29 7.22 6.82
CA PHE A 168 13.96 7.90 8.07
C PHE A 168 14.37 9.39 8.05
N ASP A 169 15.58 9.68 7.58
CA ASP A 169 16.10 11.04 7.52
C ASP A 169 15.40 11.84 6.43
N THR A 170 15.13 11.22 5.27
CA THR A 170 14.28 11.78 4.22
C THR A 170 12.90 12.17 4.76
N MET A 171 12.26 11.29 5.55
CA MET A 171 10.95 11.58 6.12
C MET A 171 10.99 12.67 7.19
N LYS A 172 12.08 12.81 7.96
CA LYS A 172 12.28 13.96 8.86
C LYS A 172 12.38 15.27 8.07
N TYR A 173 13.15 15.27 6.98
CA TYR A 173 13.24 16.44 6.09
C TYR A 173 11.86 16.80 5.50
N LEU A 174 11.16 15.83 4.91
CA LEU A 174 9.85 16.05 4.31
C LEU A 174 8.81 16.50 5.34
N SER A 175 8.88 16.04 6.60
CA SER A 175 7.98 16.49 7.67
C SER A 175 8.11 17.98 7.94
N THR A 176 9.32 18.52 7.81
CA THR A 176 9.61 19.94 7.98
C THR A 176 9.12 20.73 6.77
N LEU A 177 9.40 20.23 5.57
CA LEU A 177 9.01 20.87 4.31
C LEU A 177 7.48 20.96 4.14
N LEU A 178 6.78 19.88 4.48
CA LEU A 178 5.34 19.70 4.24
C LEU A 178 4.48 19.85 5.50
N LYS A 179 5.10 20.10 6.66
CA LYS A 179 4.44 20.36 7.94
C LYS A 179 3.52 19.22 8.41
N PHE A 180 3.90 17.98 8.13
CA PHE A 180 3.24 16.79 8.70
C PHE A 180 3.98 16.30 9.96
N PRO A 181 3.39 15.39 10.77
CA PRO A 181 4.02 14.90 12.00
C PRO A 181 5.43 14.35 11.76
N LYS A 182 6.38 14.75 12.60
CA LYS A 182 7.76 14.29 12.49
C LYS A 182 7.84 12.78 12.82
N PRO A 183 8.58 11.97 12.05
CA PRO A 183 8.87 10.59 12.41
C PRO A 183 9.54 10.49 13.78
N GLU A 184 9.07 9.55 14.61
CA GLU A 184 9.63 9.28 15.93
C GLU A 184 10.82 8.30 15.84
N ASP A 185 11.84 8.48 16.68
CA ASP A 185 13.03 7.61 16.66
C ASP A 185 12.72 6.15 17.01
N LYS A 186 11.67 5.91 17.81
CA LYS A 186 11.19 4.56 18.13
C LYS A 186 10.73 3.78 16.89
N ASP A 187 10.32 4.49 15.83
CA ASP A 187 9.79 3.90 14.61
C ASP A 187 10.86 3.74 13.52
N LYS A 188 12.14 4.06 13.80
CA LYS A 188 13.22 4.06 12.80
C LYS A 188 13.33 2.73 12.04
N HIS A 189 13.08 1.60 12.69
CA HIS A 189 13.10 0.28 12.05
C HIS A 189 12.04 0.16 10.94
N PHE A 190 10.82 0.65 11.18
CA PHE A 190 9.73 0.61 10.21
C PHE A 190 10.09 1.31 8.89
N PHE A 191 10.82 2.43 8.96
CA PHE A 191 11.20 3.19 7.76
C PHE A 191 12.29 2.49 6.94
N LYS A 192 13.03 1.55 7.53
CA LYS A 192 14.02 0.74 6.81
C LYS A 192 13.37 -0.40 6.02
N GLU A 193 12.12 -0.73 6.32
CA GLU A 193 11.43 -1.86 5.73
C GLU A 193 11.19 -1.70 4.23
N ILE A 194 11.25 -2.83 3.53
CA ILE A 194 10.88 -2.91 2.12
C ILE A 194 9.48 -3.52 2.06
N PHE A 195 8.45 -2.66 2.06
CA PHE A 195 7.02 -3.06 2.06
C PHE A 195 6.57 -3.98 0.92
N ILE A 196 7.41 -4.19 -0.11
CA ILE A 196 7.07 -5.05 -1.24
C ILE A 196 7.66 -6.47 -1.13
N THR A 197 8.62 -6.71 -0.23
CA THR A 197 9.39 -7.97 -0.18
C THR A 197 8.53 -9.18 0.08
N TYR A 198 7.44 -9.03 0.85
CA TYR A 198 6.51 -10.12 1.18
C TYR A 198 5.12 -9.90 0.59
N ARG A 199 4.98 -8.99 -0.38
CA ARG A 199 3.68 -8.66 -0.99
C ARG A 199 3.06 -9.93 -1.57
N TYR A 200 1.83 -10.23 -1.16
CA TYR A 200 1.04 -11.44 -1.50
C TYR A 200 1.49 -12.76 -0.84
N LEU A 201 2.71 -12.82 -0.30
CA LEU A 201 3.11 -13.89 0.61
C LEU A 201 2.56 -13.67 2.03
N LEU A 202 2.63 -12.43 2.51
CA LEU A 202 2.13 -11.98 3.82
C LEU A 202 1.38 -10.63 3.69
N PRO A 203 0.40 -10.35 4.57
CA PRO A 203 -0.16 -11.26 5.58
C PRO A 203 -0.94 -12.44 4.97
N ILE A 204 -1.10 -13.52 5.74
CA ILE A 204 -2.04 -14.62 5.44
C ILE A 204 -3.24 -14.49 6.36
N HIS A 205 -4.44 -14.39 5.80
CA HIS A 205 -5.68 -14.41 6.56
C HIS A 205 -6.23 -15.83 6.59
N LEU A 206 -6.31 -16.41 7.78
CA LEU A 206 -6.76 -17.77 8.03
C LEU A 206 -8.16 -17.74 8.62
N GLU A 207 -9.13 -18.35 7.94
CA GLU A 207 -10.46 -18.57 8.49
C GLU A 207 -10.47 -19.83 9.37
N MET A 208 -10.80 -19.63 10.64
CA MET A 208 -10.73 -20.65 11.69
C MET A 208 -12.09 -21.26 12.04
N LYS A 209 -13.17 -20.85 11.37
CA LYS A 209 -14.55 -21.25 11.69
C LYS A 209 -14.68 -22.75 11.90
N ASP A 210 -14.28 -23.55 10.90
CA ASP A 210 -14.44 -25.00 10.93
C ASP A 210 -13.48 -25.72 11.87
N TYR A 211 -12.29 -25.15 12.07
CA TYR A 211 -11.29 -25.69 12.99
C TYR A 211 -11.74 -25.54 14.44
N LEU A 212 -12.24 -24.35 14.78
CA LEU A 212 -12.76 -24.03 16.10
C LEU A 212 -14.21 -24.51 16.32
N LYS A 213 -14.88 -25.02 15.28
CA LYS A 213 -16.33 -25.34 15.27
C LYS A 213 -17.20 -24.14 15.68
N SER A 214 -16.74 -22.94 15.35
CA SER A 214 -17.42 -21.70 15.73
C SER A 214 -18.63 -21.43 14.84
N PRO A 215 -19.75 -20.92 15.39
CA PRO A 215 -20.88 -20.45 14.59
C PRO A 215 -20.55 -19.19 13.77
N LYS A 216 -19.50 -18.43 14.15
CA LYS A 216 -19.07 -17.21 13.45
C LYS A 216 -17.75 -17.45 12.71
N SER A 217 -17.54 -16.72 11.62
CA SER A 217 -16.22 -16.67 11.00
C SER A 217 -15.24 -15.96 11.95
N ILE A 218 -14.08 -16.58 12.16
CA ILE A 218 -12.99 -16.00 12.94
C ILE A 218 -11.77 -15.97 12.03
N ILE A 219 -11.27 -14.76 11.75
CA ILE A 219 -10.09 -14.57 10.89
C ILE A 219 -8.88 -14.29 11.78
N ILE A 220 -7.89 -15.17 11.70
CA ILE A 220 -6.56 -14.97 12.27
C ILE A 220 -5.62 -14.51 11.17
N ILE A 221 -4.82 -13.50 11.47
CA ILE A 221 -3.85 -12.92 10.55
C ILE A 221 -2.45 -13.38 10.96
N PHE A 222 -1.75 -14.04 10.05
CA PHE A 222 -0.33 -14.37 10.19
C PHE A 222 0.51 -13.31 9.47
N LEU A 223 1.40 -12.65 10.20
CA LEU A 223 2.12 -11.46 9.76
C LEU A 223 3.56 -11.45 10.30
N ASN A 224 4.47 -10.75 9.62
CA ASN A 224 5.80 -10.40 10.15
C ASN A 224 5.68 -9.29 11.22
N ILE A 225 6.36 -9.48 12.36
CA ILE A 225 6.38 -8.60 13.53
C ILE A 225 6.77 -7.15 13.19
N GLU A 226 7.59 -6.94 12.15
CA GLU A 226 7.99 -5.61 11.67
C GLU A 226 6.79 -4.75 11.24
N TYR A 227 5.67 -5.38 10.88
CA TYR A 227 4.42 -4.72 10.51
C TYR A 227 3.40 -4.59 11.64
N ASP A 228 3.71 -5.01 12.88
CA ASP A 228 2.75 -5.00 14.02
C ASP A 228 2.09 -3.62 14.20
N SER A 229 2.87 -2.53 14.02
CA SER A 229 2.36 -1.17 14.15
C SER A 229 1.33 -0.75 13.09
N LEU A 230 1.17 -1.53 12.01
CA LEU A 230 0.13 -1.31 11.01
C LEU A 230 -1.22 -1.92 11.43
N TYR A 231 -1.26 -2.68 12.52
CA TYR A 231 -2.41 -3.47 12.98
C TYR A 231 -2.88 -3.04 14.38
N GLU A 232 -2.90 -1.75 14.69
CA GLU A 232 -3.31 -1.20 16.01
C GLU A 232 -4.74 -1.58 16.46
N ASN A 233 -5.62 -1.93 15.51
CA ASN A 233 -6.99 -2.40 15.78
C ASN A 233 -7.09 -3.93 15.97
N TYR A 234 -5.95 -4.60 16.11
CA TYR A 234 -5.84 -6.03 16.27
C TYR A 234 -5.11 -6.36 17.57
N GLU A 235 -5.39 -7.55 18.10
CA GLU A 235 -4.78 -8.12 19.29
C GLU A 235 -3.82 -9.23 18.89
N LYS A 236 -2.64 -9.27 19.52
CA LYS A 236 -1.65 -10.32 19.34
C LYS A 236 -2.05 -11.55 20.15
N ILE A 237 -2.13 -12.71 19.49
CA ILE A 237 -2.72 -13.93 20.07
C ILE A 237 -1.80 -15.14 20.03
N ASN A 238 -0.48 -14.92 19.92
CA ASN A 238 0.53 -15.98 19.98
C ASN A 238 0.30 -16.94 21.15
N ASN A 239 0.02 -16.40 22.34
CA ASN A 239 -0.17 -17.19 23.57
C ASN A 239 -1.39 -18.12 23.52
N ILE A 240 -2.45 -17.77 22.77
CA ILE A 240 -3.66 -18.60 22.65
C ILE A 240 -3.37 -19.88 21.86
N PHE A 241 -2.50 -19.77 20.84
CA PHE A 241 -2.16 -20.87 19.94
C PHE A 241 -0.79 -21.49 20.21
N LEU A 242 -0.15 -21.13 21.34
CA LEU A 242 1.21 -21.56 21.69
C LEU A 242 2.21 -21.34 20.54
N PHE A 243 2.07 -20.22 19.83
CA PHE A 243 2.87 -19.91 18.66
C PHE A 243 4.11 -19.09 19.05
N GLU A 244 5.27 -19.75 19.07
CA GLU A 244 6.56 -19.11 19.36
C GLU A 244 7.38 -18.90 18.07
N ASN A 245 7.54 -17.64 17.68
CA ASN A 245 8.39 -17.27 16.55
C ASN A 245 8.96 -15.86 16.73
N SER A 246 10.23 -15.67 16.40
CA SER A 246 10.94 -14.39 16.54
C SER A 246 10.65 -13.39 15.42
N LYS A 247 10.09 -13.85 14.29
CA LYS A 247 9.84 -13.02 13.10
C LYS A 247 8.37 -12.85 12.80
N TYR A 248 7.53 -13.81 13.18
CA TYR A 248 6.12 -13.81 12.82
C TYR A 248 5.22 -13.82 14.03
N SER A 249 3.99 -13.37 13.87
CA SER A 249 2.99 -13.32 14.92
C SER A 249 1.58 -13.49 14.39
N LEU A 250 0.69 -13.86 15.30
CA LEU A 250 -0.73 -14.07 15.04
C LEU A 250 -1.53 -12.90 15.59
N PHE A 251 -2.40 -12.35 14.75
CA PHE A 251 -3.26 -11.23 15.07
C PHE A 251 -4.72 -11.57 14.83
N ILE A 252 -5.61 -10.91 15.55
CA ILE A 252 -7.05 -11.01 15.37
C ILE A 252 -7.66 -9.64 15.64
N SER A 253 -8.70 -9.24 14.91
CA SER A 253 -9.35 -7.95 15.17
C SER A 253 -9.90 -7.91 16.59
N LYS A 254 -9.86 -6.76 17.27
CA LYS A 254 -10.36 -6.60 18.64
C LYS A 254 -11.78 -7.15 18.85
N GLU A 255 -12.67 -6.96 17.88
CA GLU A 255 -14.03 -7.52 17.91
C GLU A 255 -14.03 -9.06 17.98
N HIS A 256 -13.38 -9.72 17.01
CA HIS A 256 -13.26 -11.18 17.02
C HIS A 256 -12.46 -11.72 18.20
N TYR A 257 -11.53 -10.95 18.78
CA TYR A 257 -10.79 -11.33 19.98
C TYR A 257 -11.71 -11.50 21.20
N ILE A 258 -12.60 -10.53 21.43
CA ILE A 258 -13.59 -10.58 22.53
C ILE A 258 -14.45 -11.84 22.38
N TYR A 259 -14.92 -12.10 21.15
CA TYR A 259 -15.68 -13.29 20.85
C TYR A 259 -14.88 -14.58 21.10
N LEU A 260 -13.66 -14.67 20.55
CA LEU A 260 -12.80 -15.85 20.71
C LEU A 260 -12.52 -16.14 22.19
N LYS A 261 -12.23 -15.13 23.01
CA LYS A 261 -12.02 -15.27 24.46
C LYS A 261 -13.25 -15.79 25.20
N SER A 262 -14.44 -15.44 24.77
CA SER A 262 -15.70 -15.94 25.37
C SER A 262 -16.06 -17.34 24.91
N TYR A 263 -15.44 -17.80 23.81
CA TYR A 263 -15.80 -19.04 23.12
C TYR A 263 -14.83 -20.21 23.45
N LEU A 264 -13.56 -19.90 23.70
CA LEU A 264 -12.56 -20.84 24.22
C LEU A 264 -12.75 -21.08 25.73
#